data_AF-A0A9J6DGK4-F1
#
_entry.id   AF-A0A9J6DGK4-F1
#
_cell.length_a   1.000
_cell.length_b   1.000
_cell.length_c   1.000
_cell.angle_alpha   90.00
_cell.angle_beta   90.00
_cell.angle_gamma   90.00
#
_symmetry.space_group_name_H-M   'P 1'
#
loop_
_entity.id
_entity.type
_entity.pdbx_description
1 polymer ?
#
loop_
_entity_poly.entity_id
_entity_poly.type
_entity_poly.pdbx_seq_one_letter_code
_entity_poly.pdbx_strand_id
1 'polypeptide(L)'
;MPLENLEEESLEKNPNLELAQIKFVLAHHEPGNDKLKQDLMSAITEHNMAPFYEETCAELGWPVDQRFLNNMKTANATEIEKLDSAIEDAEKNLSEMEVREAHLAKAEYLSRIGDKEAALTQLRKTYDKTVSLGHRLDLLFHLIRLGLFYLDHDLITRNIDKAKRQALLIEEGGDWDRRNRLKVYQGLYSLAVRDFKAAAASFLDTVSTFTCYELMDYQRFVTYTVLVSIIALPRVELREKVSPAGGQQLRAAAALASKLQMPQSSARQFLASRSLVKPGATVAWLDSGKSCAVDLRCAVGGVEGVEEERLFGLVAHVEQLLQRDRLWAPHVRFYVREMRILAYSQLLESYRSLTLQYMANAFGVTVAFIDQELARYIAAGRLHCKIDKVGEVVETNRPDSKNYQYQVRLICLASPCTLELARYIAAGRLHCKIDKVGEVVETNRPDSKNYQYQPFKGRVRLGYQEWMSGDNPKTPTGRIQRPPLATVCGWVLSAGDSLPDFMVKKAFKKCRISNSLDG
;
A
#
# COMPACT_ATOMS: atom_id res chain seq x y z
N MET A 1 -0.19 -35.59 1.81
CA MET A 1 -1.10 -35.50 0.65
C MET A 1 -0.25 -35.04 -0.52
N PRO A 2 -0.24 -35.75 -1.66
CA PRO A 2 0.57 -35.37 -2.81
C PRO A 2 0.15 -33.99 -3.33
N LEU A 3 1.13 -33.13 -3.64
CA LEU A 3 0.93 -31.75 -4.13
C LEU A 3 0.13 -31.68 -5.44
N GLU A 4 0.18 -32.76 -6.22
CA GLU A 4 -0.43 -32.87 -7.56
C GLU A 4 -1.96 -32.82 -7.54
N ASN A 5 -2.63 -33.28 -6.46
CA ASN A 5 -4.09 -33.23 -6.35
C ASN A 5 -4.65 -31.81 -6.07
N LEU A 6 -3.82 -30.84 -5.67
CA LEU A 6 -4.27 -29.49 -5.32
C LEU A 6 -4.39 -28.56 -6.53
N GLU A 7 -3.72 -28.89 -7.63
CA GLU A 7 -3.76 -28.10 -8.88
C GLU A 7 -5.07 -28.35 -9.65
N GLU A 8 -5.63 -29.56 -9.57
CA GLU A 8 -6.85 -29.97 -10.27
C GLU A 8 -8.14 -29.39 -9.64
N GLU A 9 -8.13 -29.00 -8.37
CA GLU A 9 -9.27 -28.33 -7.69
C GLU A 9 -9.32 -26.80 -7.92
N SER A 10 -8.40 -26.25 -8.72
CA SER A 10 -8.29 -24.81 -8.95
C SER A 10 -9.23 -24.31 -10.06
N LEU A 11 -9.82 -23.12 -9.87
CA LEU A 11 -10.68 -22.50 -10.89
C LEU A 11 -9.87 -22.26 -12.17
N GLU A 12 -10.56 -22.23 -13.31
CA GLU A 12 -9.92 -22.01 -14.60
C GLU A 12 -9.04 -20.75 -14.61
N LYS A 13 -7.84 -20.87 -15.20
CA LYS A 13 -6.82 -19.81 -15.33
C LYS A 13 -7.19 -18.78 -16.40
N ASN A 14 -8.36 -18.16 -16.24
CA ASN A 14 -8.88 -17.10 -17.10
C ASN A 14 -9.00 -15.82 -16.27
N PRO A 15 -8.24 -14.72 -16.52
CA PRO A 15 -7.16 -14.48 -17.49
C PRO A 15 -5.80 -14.99 -17.00
N ASN A 16 -4.95 -15.45 -17.94
CA ASN A 16 -3.62 -15.97 -17.60
C ASN A 16 -2.63 -14.83 -17.28
N LEU A 17 -2.30 -14.67 -16.00
CA LEU A 17 -1.33 -13.67 -15.51
C LEU A 17 0.09 -13.93 -16.00
N GLU A 18 0.43 -15.16 -16.37
CA GLU A 18 1.76 -15.50 -16.89
C GLU A 18 2.02 -14.86 -18.25
N LEU A 19 0.99 -14.69 -19.08
CA LEU A 19 1.12 -13.99 -20.37
C LEU A 19 1.48 -12.52 -20.17
N ALA A 20 0.89 -11.87 -19.17
CA ALA A 20 1.22 -10.49 -18.83
C ALA A 20 2.65 -10.36 -18.27
N GLN A 21 3.12 -11.36 -17.55
CA GLN A 21 4.50 -11.43 -17.07
C GLN A 21 5.49 -11.61 -18.24
N ILE A 22 5.22 -12.54 -19.16
CA ILE A 22 6.07 -12.74 -20.36
C ILE A 22 6.11 -11.46 -21.20
N LYS A 23 4.96 -10.82 -21.42
CA LYS A 23 4.84 -9.52 -22.10
C LYS A 23 5.73 -8.46 -21.43
N PHE A 24 5.70 -8.38 -20.10
CA PHE A 24 6.52 -7.42 -19.34
C PHE A 24 8.03 -7.68 -19.48
N VAL A 25 8.45 -8.95 -19.38
CA VAL A 25 9.87 -9.36 -19.48
C VAL A 25 10.42 -9.04 -20.88
N LEU A 26 9.65 -9.32 -21.93
CA LEU A 26 10.01 -9.02 -23.31
C LEU A 26 10.15 -7.50 -23.56
N ALA A 27 9.31 -6.69 -22.92
CA ALA A 27 9.35 -5.24 -23.08
C ALA A 27 10.57 -4.57 -22.40
N HIS A 28 11.03 -5.06 -21.24
CA HIS A 28 12.02 -4.36 -20.41
C HIS A 28 13.42 -4.99 -20.39
N HIS A 29 13.54 -6.32 -20.44
CA HIS A 29 14.81 -7.01 -20.15
C HIS A 29 15.43 -7.69 -21.37
N GLU A 30 14.63 -8.42 -22.15
CA GLU A 30 15.15 -9.32 -23.19
C GLU A 30 14.27 -9.26 -24.46
N PRO A 31 14.42 -8.21 -25.30
CA PRO A 31 13.63 -8.08 -26.53
C PRO A 31 13.94 -9.15 -27.60
N GLY A 32 15.05 -9.90 -27.45
CA GLY A 32 15.53 -10.88 -28.41
C GLY A 32 15.40 -12.35 -27.97
N ASN A 33 14.70 -12.65 -26.87
CA ASN A 33 14.58 -14.04 -26.42
C ASN A 33 13.51 -14.81 -27.23
N ASP A 34 13.98 -15.60 -28.20
CA ASP A 34 13.13 -16.34 -29.13
C ASP A 34 12.22 -17.37 -28.45
N LYS A 35 12.65 -17.96 -27.33
CA LYS A 35 11.85 -18.94 -26.58
C LYS A 35 10.59 -18.32 -25.97
N LEU A 36 10.75 -17.20 -25.25
CA LEU A 36 9.62 -16.48 -24.65
C LEU A 36 8.67 -15.91 -25.70
N LYS A 37 9.20 -15.51 -26.86
CA LYS A 37 8.40 -15.12 -28.00
C LYS A 37 7.60 -16.28 -28.59
N GLN A 38 8.20 -17.46 -28.73
CA GLN A 38 7.51 -18.66 -29.18
C GLN A 38 6.40 -19.07 -28.21
N ASP A 39 6.68 -19.07 -26.90
CA ASP A 39 5.70 -19.40 -25.85
C ASP A 39 4.52 -18.41 -25.82
N LEU A 40 4.78 -17.11 -26.05
CA LEU A 40 3.73 -16.11 -26.16
C LEU A 40 2.89 -16.33 -27.42
N MET A 41 3.53 -16.61 -28.55
CA MET A 41 2.84 -16.83 -29.83
C MET A 41 2.01 -18.14 -29.81
N SER A 42 2.50 -19.21 -29.19
CA SER A 42 1.72 -20.45 -29.03
C SER A 42 0.47 -20.21 -28.20
N ALA A 43 0.59 -19.48 -27.09
CA ALA A 43 -0.57 -19.10 -26.28
C ALA A 43 -1.58 -18.23 -27.05
N ILE A 44 -1.11 -17.27 -27.85
CA ILE A 44 -1.99 -16.43 -28.68
C ILE A 44 -2.74 -17.30 -29.72
N THR A 45 -2.07 -18.28 -30.32
CA THR A 45 -2.70 -19.22 -31.28
C THR A 45 -3.70 -20.17 -30.62
N GLU A 46 -3.41 -20.68 -29.42
CA GLU A 46 -4.29 -21.62 -28.70
C GLU A 46 -5.57 -20.96 -28.17
N HIS A 47 -5.49 -19.67 -27.83
CA HIS A 47 -6.60 -18.94 -27.23
C HIS A 47 -7.27 -17.93 -28.18
N ASN A 48 -6.80 -17.79 -29.42
CA ASN A 48 -7.30 -16.83 -30.43
C ASN A 48 -7.43 -15.40 -29.88
N MET A 49 -6.39 -14.93 -29.17
CA MET A 49 -6.43 -13.64 -28.46
C MET A 49 -6.17 -12.46 -29.43
N ALA A 50 -7.20 -12.00 -30.14
CA ALA A 50 -7.03 -10.93 -31.13
C ALA A 50 -6.72 -9.54 -30.53
N PRO A 51 -7.47 -9.02 -29.53
CA PRO A 51 -7.18 -7.72 -28.90
C PRO A 51 -5.86 -7.72 -28.15
N PHE A 52 -5.54 -8.80 -27.42
CA PHE A 52 -4.26 -8.93 -26.74
C PHE A 52 -3.08 -8.95 -27.72
N TYR A 53 -3.23 -9.54 -28.91
CA TYR A 53 -2.22 -9.49 -29.96
C TYR A 53 -1.99 -8.06 -30.49
N GLU A 54 -3.04 -7.27 -30.65
CA GLU A 54 -2.92 -5.86 -31.04
C GLU A 54 -2.17 -5.05 -29.97
N GLU A 55 -2.51 -5.22 -28.70
CA GLU A 55 -1.83 -4.56 -27.58
C GLU A 55 -0.36 -4.98 -27.45
N THR A 56 -0.07 -6.28 -27.57
CA THR A 56 1.31 -6.80 -27.49
C THR A 56 2.17 -6.32 -28.64
N CYS A 57 1.64 -6.29 -29.87
CA CYS A 57 2.38 -5.78 -31.02
C CYS A 57 2.64 -4.28 -30.89
N ALA A 58 1.68 -3.51 -30.38
CA ALA A 58 1.85 -2.07 -30.14
C ALA A 58 2.94 -1.79 -29.10
N GLU A 59 2.95 -2.53 -27.99
CA GLU A 59 3.93 -2.32 -26.91
C GLU A 59 5.34 -2.83 -27.26
N LEU A 60 5.44 -3.95 -27.98
CA LEU A 60 6.74 -4.55 -28.35
C LEU A 60 7.29 -4.01 -29.68
N GLY A 61 6.50 -3.23 -30.42
CA GLY A 61 6.87 -2.72 -31.74
C GLY A 61 7.02 -3.82 -32.81
N TRP A 62 6.28 -4.92 -32.68
CA TRP A 62 6.33 -6.03 -33.64
C TRP A 62 5.45 -5.76 -34.87
N PRO A 63 5.85 -6.24 -36.07
CA PRO A 63 5.01 -6.13 -37.26
C PRO A 63 3.74 -6.96 -37.07
N VAL A 64 2.59 -6.33 -37.34
CA VAL A 64 1.26 -6.95 -37.19
C VAL A 64 0.92 -7.73 -38.46
N ASP A 65 0.72 -9.04 -38.32
CA ASP A 65 0.26 -9.90 -39.41
C ASP A 65 -1.26 -9.78 -39.60
N GLN A 66 -1.69 -8.92 -40.53
CA GLN A 66 -3.11 -8.62 -40.77
C GLN A 66 -3.95 -9.85 -41.16
N ARG A 67 -3.37 -10.82 -41.89
CA ARG A 67 -4.07 -12.06 -42.27
C ARG A 67 -4.37 -12.93 -41.05
N PHE A 68 -3.40 -13.08 -40.17
CA PHE A 68 -3.53 -13.85 -38.95
C PHE A 68 -4.55 -13.20 -38.00
N LEU A 69 -4.49 -11.87 -37.87
CA LEU A 69 -5.42 -11.09 -37.07
C LEU A 69 -6.87 -11.22 -37.56
N ASN A 70 -7.09 -11.13 -38.87
CA ASN A 70 -8.43 -11.27 -39.45
C ASN A 70 -9.02 -12.66 -39.21
N ASN A 71 -8.22 -13.71 -39.37
CA ASN A 71 -8.64 -15.09 -39.08
C ASN A 71 -9.07 -15.24 -37.60
N MET A 72 -8.30 -14.67 -36.66
CA MET A 72 -8.67 -14.67 -35.24
C MET A 72 -9.95 -13.88 -34.97
N LYS A 73 -10.10 -12.69 -35.57
CA LYS A 73 -11.33 -11.89 -35.45
C LYS A 73 -12.56 -12.63 -35.97
N THR A 74 -12.43 -13.33 -37.10
CA THR A 74 -13.54 -14.15 -37.63
C THR A 74 -13.89 -15.31 -36.71
N ALA A 75 -12.89 -16.02 -36.18
CA ALA A 75 -13.14 -17.11 -35.22
C ALA A 75 -13.83 -16.58 -33.95
N ASN A 76 -13.36 -15.45 -33.42
CA ASN A 76 -13.94 -14.83 -32.22
C ASN A 76 -15.37 -14.36 -32.44
N ALA A 77 -15.68 -13.78 -33.60
CA ALA A 77 -17.05 -13.39 -33.94
C ALA A 77 -17.98 -14.62 -33.95
N THR A 78 -17.57 -15.73 -34.56
CA THR A 78 -18.39 -16.96 -34.61
C THR A 78 -18.64 -17.56 -33.23
N GLU A 79 -17.66 -17.53 -32.33
CA GLU A 79 -17.84 -18.05 -30.96
C GLU A 79 -18.69 -17.10 -30.09
N ILE A 80 -18.55 -15.78 -30.24
CA ILE A 80 -19.42 -14.81 -29.56
C ILE A 80 -20.88 -15.00 -30.00
N GLU A 81 -21.13 -15.20 -31.30
CA GLU A 81 -22.48 -15.46 -31.83
C GLU A 81 -23.09 -16.74 -31.25
N LYS A 82 -22.31 -17.83 -31.16
CA LYS A 82 -22.76 -19.07 -30.50
C LYS A 82 -23.13 -18.83 -29.04
N LEU A 83 -22.28 -18.13 -28.29
CA LEU A 83 -22.54 -17.82 -26.88
C LEU A 83 -23.76 -16.89 -26.71
N ASP A 84 -23.98 -15.96 -27.64
CA ASP A 84 -25.17 -15.10 -27.63
C ASP A 84 -26.45 -15.87 -27.94
N SER A 85 -26.43 -16.79 -28.91
CA SER A 85 -27.57 -17.69 -29.14
C SER A 85 -27.87 -18.56 -27.92
N ALA A 86 -26.85 -19.07 -27.23
CA ALA A 86 -27.01 -19.84 -26.00
C ALA A 86 -27.62 -19.01 -24.86
N ILE A 87 -27.26 -17.73 -24.75
CA ILE A 87 -27.87 -16.81 -23.78
C ILE A 87 -29.34 -16.58 -24.13
N GLU A 88 -29.68 -16.32 -25.40
CA GLU A 88 -31.07 -16.13 -25.81
C GLU A 88 -31.93 -17.37 -25.57
N ASP A 89 -31.39 -18.56 -25.86
CA ASP A 89 -32.09 -19.82 -25.62
C ASP A 89 -32.28 -20.07 -24.12
N ALA A 90 -31.28 -19.75 -23.30
CA ALA A 90 -31.39 -19.84 -21.85
C ALA A 90 -32.40 -18.85 -21.28
N GLU A 91 -32.44 -17.61 -21.77
CA GLU A 91 -33.40 -16.60 -21.31
C GLU A 91 -34.85 -16.95 -21.69
N LYS A 92 -35.06 -17.62 -22.82
CA LYS A 92 -36.41 -18.01 -23.28
C LYS A 92 -36.90 -19.31 -22.66
N ASN A 93 -36.03 -20.30 -22.45
CA ASN A 93 -36.43 -21.67 -22.14
C ASN A 93 -36.06 -22.15 -20.73
N LEU A 94 -35.06 -21.53 -20.08
CA LEU A 94 -34.39 -22.12 -18.91
C LEU A 94 -34.58 -21.28 -17.63
N SER A 95 -34.05 -21.80 -16.53
CA SER A 95 -34.08 -21.16 -15.21
C SER A 95 -33.00 -20.08 -15.06
N GLU A 96 -33.16 -19.17 -14.10
CA GLU A 96 -32.22 -18.08 -13.80
C GLU A 96 -30.78 -18.57 -13.54
N MET A 97 -30.61 -19.79 -13.02
CA MET A 97 -29.27 -20.37 -12.79
C MET A 97 -28.52 -20.69 -14.08
N GLU A 98 -29.22 -21.19 -15.10
CA GLU A 98 -28.62 -21.54 -16.40
C GLU A 98 -28.38 -20.28 -17.24
N VAL A 99 -29.29 -19.30 -17.16
CA VAL A 99 -29.09 -17.97 -17.74
C VAL A 99 -27.80 -17.34 -17.21
N ARG A 100 -27.55 -17.44 -15.90
CA ARG A 100 -26.30 -16.98 -15.29
C ARG A 100 -25.08 -17.70 -15.85
N GLU A 101 -25.12 -19.02 -15.96
CA GLU A 101 -23.99 -19.82 -16.45
C GLU A 101 -23.66 -19.49 -17.91
N ALA A 102 -24.66 -19.30 -18.76
CA ALA A 102 -24.45 -18.83 -20.14
C ALA A 102 -23.76 -17.45 -20.16
N HIS A 103 -24.18 -16.52 -19.30
CA HIS A 103 -23.52 -15.22 -19.18
C HIS A 103 -22.10 -15.31 -18.62
N LEU A 104 -21.83 -16.24 -17.69
CA LEU A 104 -20.51 -16.47 -17.11
C LEU A 104 -19.55 -17.07 -18.14
N ALA A 105 -19.99 -18.06 -18.91
CA ALA A 105 -19.21 -18.62 -20.03
C ALA A 105 -18.84 -17.55 -21.06
N LYS A 106 -19.78 -16.64 -21.39
CA LYS A 106 -19.48 -15.49 -22.25
C LYS A 106 -18.47 -14.54 -21.61
N ALA A 107 -18.59 -14.26 -20.31
CA ALA A 107 -17.64 -13.40 -19.62
C ALA A 107 -16.23 -14.00 -19.58
N GLU A 108 -16.10 -15.30 -19.32
CA GLU A 108 -14.82 -16.01 -19.32
C GLU A 108 -14.18 -16.04 -20.70
N TYR A 109 -14.98 -16.25 -21.76
CA TYR A 109 -14.50 -16.18 -23.14
C TYR A 109 -13.97 -14.78 -23.50
N LEU A 110 -14.70 -13.72 -23.14
CA LEU A 110 -14.25 -12.33 -23.36
C LEU A 110 -12.97 -12.01 -22.57
N SER A 111 -12.86 -12.48 -21.34
CA SER A 111 -11.64 -12.35 -20.52
C SER A 111 -10.47 -13.14 -21.10
N ARG A 112 -10.70 -14.29 -21.73
CA ARG A 112 -9.69 -15.09 -22.43
C ARG A 112 -9.20 -14.38 -23.69
N ILE A 113 -10.06 -13.68 -24.42
CA ILE A 113 -9.67 -12.88 -25.59
C ILE A 113 -8.84 -11.65 -25.18
N GLY A 114 -9.13 -11.09 -23.99
CA GLY A 114 -8.49 -9.89 -23.46
C GLY A 114 -9.29 -8.61 -23.70
N ASP A 115 -10.57 -8.67 -24.08
CA ASP A 115 -11.37 -7.44 -24.20
C ASP A 115 -11.82 -6.94 -22.82
N LYS A 116 -11.17 -5.88 -22.31
CA LYS A 116 -11.42 -5.33 -20.97
C LYS A 116 -12.85 -4.82 -20.81
N GLU A 117 -13.36 -4.03 -21.75
CA GLU A 117 -14.60 -3.29 -21.57
C GLU A 117 -15.83 -4.17 -21.76
N ALA A 118 -15.80 -5.05 -22.76
CA ALA A 118 -16.87 -6.03 -23.00
C ALA A 118 -16.98 -7.01 -21.82
N ALA A 119 -15.84 -7.51 -21.31
CA ALA A 119 -15.82 -8.41 -20.16
C ALA A 119 -16.40 -7.75 -18.90
N LEU A 120 -16.01 -6.50 -18.59
CA LEU A 120 -16.54 -5.77 -17.45
C LEU A 120 -18.05 -5.57 -17.51
N THR A 121 -18.59 -5.31 -18.71
CA THR A 121 -20.03 -5.13 -18.91
C THR A 121 -20.78 -6.44 -18.69
N GLN A 122 -20.25 -7.54 -19.23
CA GLN A 122 -20.85 -8.86 -19.07
C GLN A 122 -20.78 -9.35 -17.62
N LEU A 123 -19.66 -9.12 -16.92
CA LEU A 123 -19.49 -9.47 -15.51
C LEU A 123 -20.41 -8.69 -14.56
N ARG A 124 -20.81 -7.48 -14.94
CA ARG A 124 -21.83 -6.73 -14.19
C ARG A 124 -23.21 -7.34 -14.38
N LYS A 125 -23.55 -7.72 -15.62
CA LYS A 125 -24.82 -8.41 -15.92
C LYS A 125 -24.93 -9.75 -15.20
N THR A 126 -23.84 -10.54 -15.15
CA THR A 126 -23.83 -11.79 -14.36
C THR A 126 -24.02 -11.50 -12.89
N TYR A 127 -23.32 -10.52 -12.33
CA TYR A 127 -23.40 -10.16 -10.92
C TYR A 127 -24.83 -9.81 -10.48
N ASP A 128 -25.57 -9.04 -11.29
CA ASP A 128 -26.95 -8.66 -10.98
C ASP A 128 -27.90 -9.86 -11.00
N LYS A 129 -27.66 -10.83 -11.90
CA LYS A 129 -28.44 -12.08 -11.99
C LYS A 129 -28.06 -13.12 -10.92
N THR A 130 -26.89 -12.99 -10.28
CA THR A 130 -26.49 -13.94 -9.22
C THR A 130 -27.18 -13.65 -7.89
N VAL A 131 -27.77 -14.69 -7.29
CA VAL A 131 -28.42 -14.60 -5.97
C VAL A 131 -27.50 -15.08 -4.85
N SER A 132 -26.75 -16.17 -5.05
CA SER A 132 -25.93 -16.76 -3.98
C SER A 132 -24.63 -15.98 -3.71
N LEU A 133 -24.30 -15.86 -2.42
CA LEU A 133 -23.14 -15.09 -1.95
C LEU A 133 -21.80 -15.71 -2.42
N GLY A 134 -21.69 -17.04 -2.48
CA GLY A 134 -20.49 -17.73 -2.94
C GLY A 134 -20.14 -17.37 -4.38
N HIS A 135 -21.08 -17.54 -5.31
CA HIS A 135 -20.86 -17.23 -6.73
C HIS A 135 -20.68 -15.73 -7.00
N ARG A 136 -21.31 -14.86 -6.21
CA ARG A 136 -21.03 -13.40 -6.27
C ARG A 136 -19.57 -13.09 -5.97
N LEU A 137 -18.99 -13.79 -5.02
CA LEU A 137 -17.61 -13.59 -4.62
C LEU A 137 -16.64 -14.16 -5.67
N ASP A 138 -16.96 -15.29 -6.28
CA ASP A 138 -16.19 -15.85 -7.40
C ASP A 138 -16.16 -14.88 -8.61
N LEU A 139 -17.29 -14.20 -8.91
CA LEU A 139 -17.35 -13.13 -9.92
C LEU A 139 -16.50 -11.91 -9.54
N LEU A 140 -16.49 -11.52 -8.27
CA LEU A 140 -15.61 -10.44 -7.79
C LEU A 140 -14.13 -10.82 -7.92
N PHE A 141 -13.76 -12.07 -7.68
CA PHE A 141 -12.39 -12.53 -7.94
C PHE A 141 -12.03 -12.43 -9.42
N HIS A 142 -12.93 -12.78 -10.33
CA HIS A 142 -12.70 -12.62 -11.76
C HIS A 142 -12.50 -11.14 -12.16
N LEU A 143 -13.28 -10.22 -11.57
CA LEU A 143 -13.09 -8.77 -11.74
C LEU A 143 -11.75 -8.27 -11.19
N ILE A 144 -11.30 -8.78 -10.03
CA ILE A 144 -10.00 -8.42 -9.45
C ILE A 144 -8.86 -8.98 -10.32
N ARG A 145 -8.99 -10.19 -10.85
CA ARG A 145 -8.01 -10.79 -11.78
C ARG A 145 -7.85 -9.94 -13.04
N LEU A 146 -8.95 -9.51 -13.66
CA LEU A 146 -8.93 -8.62 -14.82
C LEU A 146 -8.29 -7.25 -14.48
N GLY A 147 -8.60 -6.71 -13.29
CA GLY A 147 -7.95 -5.49 -12.78
C GLY A 147 -6.44 -5.65 -12.60
N LEU A 148 -5.98 -6.79 -12.05
CA LEU A 148 -4.56 -7.11 -11.87
C LEU A 148 -3.84 -7.34 -13.19
N PHE A 149 -4.52 -7.87 -14.22
CA PHE A 149 -3.94 -8.03 -15.55
C PHE A 149 -3.60 -6.67 -16.18
N TYR A 150 -4.50 -5.69 -16.10
CA TYR A 150 -4.29 -4.33 -16.62
C TYR A 150 -3.63 -3.35 -15.63
N LEU A 151 -3.38 -3.78 -14.39
CA LEU A 151 -2.85 -2.96 -13.29
C LEU A 151 -3.66 -1.67 -13.01
N ASP A 152 -4.98 -1.76 -13.10
CA ASP A 152 -5.89 -0.64 -12.83
C ASP A 152 -6.22 -0.55 -11.33
N HIS A 153 -5.52 0.34 -10.62
CA HIS A 153 -5.62 0.47 -9.16
C HIS A 153 -7.03 0.85 -8.66
N ASP A 154 -7.76 1.69 -9.41
CA ASP A 154 -9.11 2.15 -9.01
C ASP A 154 -10.13 1.01 -9.11
N LEU A 155 -10.02 0.19 -10.15
CA LEU A 155 -10.89 -0.96 -10.32
C LEU A 155 -10.64 -2.01 -9.24
N ILE A 156 -9.37 -2.30 -8.94
CA ILE A 156 -8.99 -3.31 -7.94
C ILE A 156 -9.46 -2.89 -6.54
N THR A 157 -9.22 -1.65 -6.13
CA THR A 157 -9.62 -1.17 -4.79
C THR A 157 -11.12 -1.25 -4.55
N ARG A 158 -11.93 -0.77 -5.51
CA ARG A 158 -13.40 -0.84 -5.43
C ARG A 158 -13.90 -2.28 -5.30
N ASN A 159 -13.30 -3.21 -6.03
CA ASN A 159 -13.71 -4.61 -6.02
C ASN A 159 -13.21 -5.35 -4.78
N ILE A 160 -12.01 -5.03 -4.27
CA ILE A 160 -11.52 -5.55 -2.98
C ILE A 160 -12.41 -5.06 -1.84
N ASP A 161 -12.84 -3.79 -1.83
CA ASP A 161 -13.74 -3.28 -0.80
C ASP A 161 -15.12 -3.94 -0.85
N LYS A 162 -15.65 -4.20 -2.05
CA LYS A 162 -16.87 -5.00 -2.22
C LYS A 162 -16.68 -6.44 -1.72
N ALA A 163 -15.55 -7.06 -2.07
CA ALA A 163 -15.24 -8.42 -1.64
C ALA A 163 -15.05 -8.51 -0.12
N LYS A 164 -14.46 -7.50 0.52
CA LYS A 164 -14.38 -7.40 1.99
C LYS A 164 -15.76 -7.31 2.64
N ARG A 165 -16.64 -6.46 2.09
CA ARG A 165 -18.03 -6.34 2.58
C ARG A 165 -18.79 -7.66 2.45
N GLN A 166 -18.61 -8.38 1.35
CA GLN A 166 -19.23 -9.69 1.17
C GLN A 166 -18.57 -10.77 2.03
N ALA A 167 -17.26 -10.74 2.20
CA ALA A 167 -16.53 -11.67 3.06
C ALA A 167 -16.91 -11.51 4.54
N LEU A 168 -17.22 -10.29 4.99
CA LEU A 168 -17.81 -10.06 6.31
C LEU A 168 -19.13 -10.81 6.50
N LEU A 169 -19.99 -10.84 5.48
CA LEU A 169 -21.24 -11.61 5.50
C LEU A 169 -20.98 -13.13 5.48
N ILE A 170 -19.84 -13.56 4.95
CA ILE A 170 -19.41 -14.95 4.94
C ILE A 170 -18.81 -15.38 6.28
N GLU A 171 -18.40 -14.45 7.15
CA GLU A 171 -18.03 -14.81 8.52
C GLU A 171 -19.21 -15.49 9.26
N GLU A 172 -20.45 -15.18 8.87
CA GLU A 172 -21.67 -15.88 9.32
C GLU A 172 -21.91 -17.21 8.57
N GLY A 173 -21.40 -17.32 7.33
CA GLY A 173 -21.59 -18.47 6.43
C GLY A 173 -20.51 -19.56 6.49
N GLY A 174 -19.38 -19.34 7.17
CA GLY A 174 -18.38 -20.37 7.46
C GLY A 174 -17.45 -20.79 6.32
N ASP A 175 -17.55 -20.20 5.11
CA ASP A 175 -16.67 -20.51 3.98
C ASP A 175 -15.26 -19.94 4.19
N TRP A 176 -14.40 -20.76 4.78
CA TRP A 176 -13.03 -20.36 5.12
C TRP A 176 -12.08 -20.31 3.90
N ASP A 177 -12.27 -21.16 2.88
CA ASP A 177 -11.39 -21.20 1.69
C ASP A 177 -11.44 -19.88 0.89
N ARG A 178 -12.65 -19.40 0.58
CA ARG A 178 -12.85 -18.12 -0.13
C ARG A 178 -12.27 -16.92 0.62
N ARG A 179 -12.30 -16.96 1.96
CA ARG A 179 -11.67 -15.93 2.80
C ARG A 179 -10.14 -15.92 2.64
N ASN A 180 -9.52 -17.09 2.61
CA ASN A 180 -8.08 -17.21 2.39
C ASN A 180 -7.70 -16.72 0.99
N ARG A 181 -8.50 -17.07 -0.04
CA ARG A 181 -8.27 -16.54 -1.39
C ARG A 181 -8.31 -15.01 -1.41
N LEU A 182 -9.32 -14.40 -0.79
CA LEU A 182 -9.41 -12.95 -0.69
C LEU A 182 -8.18 -12.32 0.00
N LYS A 183 -7.64 -12.95 1.06
CA LYS A 183 -6.41 -12.50 1.70
C LYS A 183 -5.21 -12.55 0.75
N VAL A 184 -5.07 -13.59 -0.07
CA VAL A 184 -4.00 -13.68 -1.08
C VAL A 184 -4.15 -12.59 -2.13
N TYR A 185 -5.36 -12.37 -2.67
CA TYR A 185 -5.64 -11.27 -3.61
C TYR A 185 -5.32 -9.89 -3.00
N GLN A 186 -5.71 -9.66 -1.74
CA GLN A 186 -5.39 -8.43 -1.02
C GLN A 186 -3.88 -8.28 -0.79
N GLY A 187 -3.18 -9.35 -0.42
CA GLY A 187 -1.73 -9.36 -0.24
C GLY A 187 -0.99 -9.02 -1.53
N LEU A 188 -1.43 -9.60 -2.66
CA LEU A 188 -0.86 -9.33 -3.98
C LEU A 188 -1.10 -7.88 -4.44
N TYR A 189 -2.28 -7.32 -4.16
CA TYR A 189 -2.53 -5.90 -4.43
C TYR A 189 -1.70 -4.98 -3.53
N SER A 190 -1.55 -5.34 -2.25
CA SER A 190 -0.76 -4.58 -1.28
C SER A 190 0.72 -4.53 -1.67
N LEU A 191 1.24 -5.61 -2.28
CA LEU A 191 2.55 -5.62 -2.93
C LEU A 191 2.65 -4.57 -4.05
N ALA A 192 1.65 -4.48 -4.92
CA ALA A 192 1.64 -3.51 -6.02
C ALA A 192 1.63 -2.05 -5.53
N VAL A 193 0.98 -1.76 -4.40
CA VAL A 193 0.87 -0.42 -3.80
C VAL A 193 2.02 -0.09 -2.82
N ARG A 194 2.98 -1.01 -2.62
CA ARG A 194 4.14 -0.87 -1.71
C ARG A 194 3.78 -0.93 -0.21
N ASP A 195 2.66 -1.54 0.17
CA ASP A 195 2.35 -1.83 1.57
C ASP A 195 2.80 -3.24 1.96
N PHE A 196 4.08 -3.34 2.32
CA PHE A 196 4.69 -4.62 2.71
C PHE A 196 4.19 -5.13 4.06
N LYS A 197 3.72 -4.25 4.96
CA LYS A 197 3.24 -4.66 6.29
C LYS A 197 1.90 -5.38 6.20
N ALA A 198 0.95 -4.79 5.47
CA ALA A 198 -0.34 -5.43 5.22
C ALA A 198 -0.17 -6.71 4.38
N ALA A 199 0.73 -6.70 3.40
CA ALA A 199 1.04 -7.87 2.59
C ALA A 199 1.63 -9.02 3.42
N ALA A 200 2.60 -8.75 4.30
CA ALA A 200 3.20 -9.78 5.16
C ALA A 200 2.16 -10.48 6.04
N ALA A 201 1.29 -9.71 6.70
CA ALA A 201 0.25 -10.26 7.56
C ALA A 201 -0.71 -11.17 6.76
N SER A 202 -1.15 -10.71 5.59
CA SER A 202 -2.09 -11.47 4.74
C SER A 202 -1.46 -12.76 4.20
N PHE A 203 -0.18 -12.72 3.81
CA PHE A 203 0.52 -13.89 3.30
C PHE A 203 0.87 -14.90 4.38
N LEU A 204 1.39 -14.46 5.53
CA LEU A 204 1.74 -15.35 6.64
C LEU A 204 0.54 -16.14 7.17
N ASP A 205 -0.64 -15.52 7.20
CA ASP A 205 -1.89 -16.20 7.57
C ASP A 205 -2.29 -17.31 6.57
N THR A 206 -1.89 -17.19 5.31
CA THR A 206 -2.37 -18.04 4.20
C THR A 206 -1.35 -19.08 3.72
N VAL A 207 -0.09 -19.03 4.18
CA VAL A 207 0.96 -20.02 3.81
C VAL A 207 0.57 -21.46 4.11
N SER A 208 -0.08 -21.66 5.24
CA SER A 208 -0.46 -22.99 5.74
C SER A 208 -1.52 -23.66 4.87
N THR A 209 -2.29 -22.86 4.15
CA THR A 209 -3.63 -23.21 3.66
C THR A 209 -3.88 -22.58 2.30
N PHE A 210 -2.84 -22.58 1.47
CA PHE A 210 -2.84 -21.97 0.15
C PHE A 210 -3.60 -22.84 -0.86
N THR A 211 -4.58 -22.22 -1.52
CA THR A 211 -5.44 -22.85 -2.55
C THR A 211 -5.51 -22.04 -3.85
N CYS A 212 -4.70 -20.97 -3.99
CA CYS A 212 -4.81 -19.98 -5.06
C CYS A 212 -3.84 -20.22 -6.25
N TYR A 213 -3.96 -21.36 -6.93
CA TYR A 213 -3.12 -21.68 -8.10
C TYR A 213 -3.46 -20.84 -9.35
N GLU A 214 -4.57 -20.11 -9.32
CA GLU A 214 -4.98 -19.16 -10.37
C GLU A 214 -4.03 -17.96 -10.51
N LEU A 215 -3.48 -17.49 -9.38
CA LEU A 215 -2.66 -16.28 -9.32
C LEU A 215 -1.19 -16.60 -9.56
N MET A 216 -0.70 -17.61 -8.87
CA MET A 216 0.71 -17.96 -8.83
C MET A 216 0.91 -19.37 -8.31
N ASP A 217 2.04 -19.95 -8.70
CA ASP A 217 2.48 -21.25 -8.22
C ASP A 217 2.89 -21.21 -6.74
N TYR A 218 2.71 -22.31 -6.00
CA TYR A 218 2.97 -22.35 -4.56
C TYR A 218 4.41 -21.99 -4.22
N GLN A 219 5.36 -22.42 -5.06
CA GLN A 219 6.78 -22.08 -4.89
C GLN A 219 6.99 -20.57 -4.97
N ARG A 220 6.43 -19.92 -6.00
CA ARG A 220 6.49 -18.45 -6.16
C ARG A 220 5.82 -17.76 -4.96
N PHE A 221 4.69 -18.28 -4.48
CA PHE A 221 3.97 -17.71 -3.34
C PHE A 221 4.82 -17.70 -2.07
N VAL A 222 5.51 -18.81 -1.78
CA VAL A 222 6.43 -18.88 -0.64
C VAL A 222 7.58 -17.89 -0.79
N THR A 223 8.17 -17.76 -1.99
CA THR A 223 9.26 -16.78 -2.20
C THR A 223 8.81 -15.35 -1.91
N TYR A 224 7.63 -14.94 -2.40
CA TYR A 224 7.09 -13.60 -2.12
C TYR A 224 6.80 -13.41 -0.64
N THR A 225 6.25 -14.43 0.03
CA THR A 225 5.98 -14.35 1.47
C THR A 225 7.26 -14.10 2.27
N VAL A 226 8.35 -14.80 1.96
CA VAL A 226 9.64 -14.59 2.63
C VAL A 226 10.18 -13.19 2.33
N LEU A 227 10.19 -12.77 1.06
CA LEU A 227 10.71 -11.46 0.65
C LEU A 227 10.00 -10.29 1.35
N VAL A 228 8.67 -10.37 1.47
CA VAL A 228 7.85 -9.35 2.15
C VAL A 228 8.05 -9.41 3.66
N SER A 229 8.14 -10.60 4.23
CA SER A 229 8.32 -10.80 5.68
C SER A 229 9.63 -10.21 6.19
N ILE A 230 10.71 -10.28 5.41
CA ILE A 230 12.02 -9.70 5.77
C ILE A 230 11.95 -8.17 5.97
N ILE A 231 11.12 -7.48 5.18
CA ILE A 231 10.97 -6.01 5.29
C ILE A 231 9.96 -5.64 6.37
N ALA A 232 8.87 -6.40 6.48
CA ALA A 232 7.74 -6.01 7.31
C ALA A 232 7.93 -6.29 8.79
N LEU A 233 8.54 -7.43 9.13
CA LEU A 233 8.61 -7.92 10.50
C LEU A 233 9.94 -7.57 11.18
N PRO A 234 9.92 -7.19 12.47
CA PRO A 234 11.14 -7.08 13.25
C PRO A 234 11.75 -8.46 13.52
N ARG A 235 13.05 -8.49 13.83
CA ARG A 235 13.86 -9.71 13.98
C ARG A 235 13.23 -10.79 14.87
N VAL A 236 12.65 -10.40 16.01
CA VAL A 236 12.07 -11.36 16.98
C VAL A 236 10.88 -12.09 16.37
N GLU A 237 9.97 -11.35 15.74
CA GLU A 237 8.77 -11.90 15.12
C GLU A 237 9.11 -12.71 13.85
N LEU A 238 10.12 -12.28 13.09
CA LEU A 238 10.60 -13.02 11.93
C LEU A 238 11.14 -14.38 12.35
N ARG A 239 11.93 -14.44 13.43
CA ARG A 239 12.45 -15.70 13.96
C ARG A 239 11.34 -16.64 14.40
N GLU A 240 10.33 -16.12 15.08
CA GLU A 240 9.20 -16.93 15.55
C GLU A 240 8.37 -17.49 14.39
N LYS A 241 8.05 -16.65 13.39
CA LYS A 241 7.12 -17.00 12.31
C LYS A 241 7.76 -17.69 11.10
N VAL A 242 9.03 -17.40 10.79
CA VAL A 242 9.68 -17.79 9.54
C VAL A 242 10.86 -18.75 9.77
N SER A 243 11.59 -18.64 10.88
CA SER A 243 12.74 -19.53 11.13
C SER A 243 12.29 -20.99 11.31
N PRO A 244 13.14 -21.96 10.93
CA PRO A 244 12.79 -23.37 11.03
C PRO A 244 12.41 -23.79 12.46
N ALA A 245 12.82 -23.08 13.51
CA ALA A 245 12.46 -23.41 14.89
C ALA A 245 10.96 -23.22 15.22
N GLY A 246 10.20 -22.44 14.43
CA GLY A 246 8.78 -22.14 14.67
C GLY A 246 7.79 -22.60 13.60
N GLY A 247 8.23 -22.86 12.34
CA GLY A 247 7.32 -23.21 11.24
C GLY A 247 7.70 -24.50 10.51
N GLN A 248 6.92 -25.57 10.66
CA GLN A 248 7.13 -26.85 9.97
C GLN A 248 6.87 -26.75 8.44
N GLN A 249 6.07 -25.78 8.00
CA GLN A 249 5.56 -25.64 6.63
C GLN A 249 6.57 -25.00 5.65
N LEU A 250 7.42 -24.08 6.12
CA LEU A 250 8.43 -23.40 5.28
C LEU A 250 9.71 -24.22 5.06
N ARG A 251 9.97 -25.25 5.89
CA ARG A 251 11.12 -26.15 5.74
C ARG A 251 11.05 -26.99 4.46
N ALA A 252 9.84 -27.46 4.09
CA ALA A 252 9.62 -28.24 2.89
C ALA A 252 9.71 -27.37 1.62
N ALA A 253 9.22 -26.13 1.68
CA ALA A 253 9.29 -25.19 0.57
C ALA A 253 10.71 -24.62 0.33
N ALA A 254 11.50 -24.39 1.39
CA ALA A 254 12.92 -24.02 1.25
C ALA A 254 13.78 -25.18 0.70
N ALA A 255 13.37 -26.43 0.89
CA ALA A 255 13.98 -27.62 0.26
C ALA A 255 13.52 -27.83 -1.20
N LEU A 256 12.39 -27.25 -1.60
CA LEU A 256 11.93 -27.20 -3.00
C LEU A 256 12.59 -26.05 -3.78
N ALA A 257 12.81 -24.90 -3.15
CA ALA A 257 13.52 -23.75 -3.75
C ALA A 257 14.96 -24.08 -4.15
N SER A 258 15.61 -25.06 -3.49
CA SER A 258 16.95 -25.53 -3.88
C SER A 258 16.99 -26.31 -5.20
N LYS A 259 15.83 -26.65 -5.80
CA LYS A 259 15.73 -27.30 -7.12
C LYS A 259 15.61 -26.31 -8.29
N LEU A 260 15.42 -25.01 -8.04
CA LEU A 260 15.49 -23.98 -9.08
C LEU A 260 16.96 -23.62 -9.33
N GLN A 261 17.54 -24.26 -10.34
CA GLN A 261 18.95 -24.21 -10.68
C GLN A 261 19.13 -23.59 -12.08
N MET A 262 19.89 -22.49 -12.22
CA MET A 262 20.37 -21.97 -13.52
C MET A 262 21.66 -21.08 -13.35
N PRO A 263 22.46 -20.85 -14.41
CA PRO A 263 23.91 -21.07 -14.41
C PRO A 263 24.79 -19.92 -13.86
N GLN A 264 25.92 -20.31 -13.28
CA GLN A 264 26.91 -19.49 -12.55
C GLN A 264 27.67 -18.43 -13.40
N SER A 265 27.42 -18.35 -14.70
CA SER A 265 28.19 -17.51 -15.65
C SER A 265 27.80 -16.03 -15.62
N SER A 266 26.54 -15.70 -15.39
CA SER A 266 26.04 -14.31 -15.39
C SER A 266 26.46 -13.51 -14.16
N ALA A 267 26.60 -14.17 -12.99
CA ALA A 267 27.09 -13.55 -11.76
C ALA A 267 28.56 -13.12 -11.85
N ARG A 268 29.40 -13.89 -12.56
CA ARG A 268 30.82 -13.57 -12.79
C ARG A 268 31.00 -12.32 -13.66
N GLN A 269 30.26 -12.20 -14.76
CA GLN A 269 30.36 -11.04 -15.66
C GLN A 269 29.82 -9.75 -15.02
N PHE A 270 28.77 -9.84 -14.20
CA PHE A 270 28.15 -8.65 -13.60
C PHE A 270 28.99 -8.05 -12.46
N LEU A 271 29.54 -8.87 -11.56
CA LEU A 271 30.43 -8.40 -10.49
C LEU A 271 31.75 -7.84 -11.03
N ALA A 272 32.24 -8.37 -12.16
CA ALA A 272 33.40 -7.83 -12.87
C ALA A 272 33.13 -6.47 -13.54
N SER A 273 31.91 -6.25 -14.05
CA SER A 273 31.54 -5.05 -14.81
C SER A 273 31.46 -3.75 -14.01
N ARG A 274 31.36 -3.82 -12.66
CA ARG A 274 31.11 -2.64 -11.81
C ARG A 274 32.27 -2.19 -10.92
N SER A 275 33.42 -2.88 -10.93
CA SER A 275 34.63 -2.48 -10.17
C SER A 275 34.37 -2.09 -8.69
N LEU A 276 33.40 -2.74 -8.03
CA LEU A 276 32.99 -2.43 -6.64
C LEU A 276 33.62 -3.37 -5.59
N VAL A 277 34.39 -4.36 -6.02
CA VAL A 277 34.99 -5.40 -5.17
C VAL A 277 36.51 -5.21 -5.15
N LYS A 278 37.14 -5.36 -3.98
CA LYS A 278 38.62 -5.31 -3.85
C LYS A 278 39.25 -6.37 -4.79
N PRO A 279 40.21 -6.01 -5.65
CA PRO A 279 40.93 -6.98 -6.46
C PRO A 279 41.71 -7.91 -5.54
N GLY A 280 41.30 -9.19 -5.48
CA GLY A 280 41.86 -10.21 -4.57
C GLY A 280 40.84 -10.92 -3.67
N ALA A 281 39.61 -10.38 -3.52
CA ALA A 281 38.50 -11.07 -2.83
C ALA A 281 37.59 -11.87 -3.79
N THR A 282 38.00 -12.00 -5.05
CA THR A 282 37.21 -12.64 -6.09
C THR A 282 37.49 -14.15 -6.17
N VAL A 283 36.40 -14.93 -6.06
CA VAL A 283 36.16 -16.28 -6.65
C VAL A 283 36.49 -17.55 -5.83
N ALA A 284 37.00 -17.50 -4.60
CA ALA A 284 37.23 -18.75 -3.83
C ALA A 284 35.92 -19.55 -3.52
N TRP A 285 34.77 -18.88 -3.46
CA TRP A 285 33.47 -19.51 -3.16
C TRP A 285 32.79 -20.16 -4.37
N LEU A 286 33.20 -19.81 -5.59
CA LEU A 286 32.59 -20.31 -6.83
C LEU A 286 33.11 -21.71 -7.22
N ASP A 287 34.30 -22.10 -6.76
CA ASP A 287 34.89 -23.42 -7.03
C ASP A 287 34.46 -24.50 -6.01
N SER A 288 33.70 -24.13 -4.97
CA SER A 288 33.33 -25.05 -3.89
C SER A 288 32.22 -26.07 -4.23
N GLY A 289 31.78 -26.15 -5.49
CA GLY A 289 30.87 -27.20 -5.97
C GLY A 289 29.48 -27.24 -5.30
N LYS A 290 29.17 -26.32 -4.39
CA LYS A 290 27.84 -26.12 -3.83
C LYS A 290 27.08 -25.21 -4.79
N SER A 291 26.07 -25.76 -5.44
CA SER A 291 25.21 -25.01 -6.35
C SER A 291 24.76 -23.70 -5.69
N CYS A 292 24.71 -22.62 -6.46
CA CYS A 292 24.03 -21.39 -6.07
C CYS A 292 22.52 -21.66 -6.06
N ALA A 293 22.06 -22.58 -5.22
CA ALA A 293 20.69 -22.58 -4.75
C ALA A 293 20.49 -21.22 -4.10
N VAL A 294 19.41 -20.52 -4.45
CA VAL A 294 18.91 -19.43 -3.63
C VAL A 294 18.47 -20.07 -2.31
N ASP A 295 19.43 -20.33 -1.42
CA ASP A 295 19.14 -20.75 -0.07
C ASP A 295 18.53 -19.51 0.59
N LEU A 296 17.20 -19.41 0.52
CA LEU A 296 16.41 -18.50 1.34
C LEU A 296 16.72 -18.71 2.84
N ARG A 297 17.23 -19.91 3.18
CA ARG A 297 17.88 -20.22 4.46
C ARG A 297 19.13 -19.38 4.75
N CYS A 298 19.95 -19.03 3.77
CA CYS A 298 21.09 -18.12 3.94
C CYS A 298 20.68 -16.65 3.94
N ALA A 299 19.56 -16.27 3.32
CA ALA A 299 19.03 -14.90 3.43
C ALA A 299 18.42 -14.64 4.81
N VAL A 300 17.62 -15.58 5.34
CA VAL A 300 17.06 -15.51 6.70
C VAL A 300 18.13 -15.83 7.74
N GLY A 301 18.93 -16.87 7.51
CA GLY A 301 20.02 -17.30 8.38
C GLY A 301 21.26 -16.42 8.36
N GLY A 302 21.51 -15.66 7.28
CA GLY A 302 22.58 -14.64 7.22
C GLY A 302 22.20 -13.32 7.90
N VAL A 303 20.89 -13.08 8.06
CA VAL A 303 20.38 -12.08 9.02
C VAL A 303 20.47 -12.61 10.46
N GLU A 304 20.51 -13.93 10.68
CA GLU A 304 20.59 -14.50 12.04
C GLU A 304 22.02 -14.91 12.49
N GLY A 305 22.92 -15.20 11.56
CA GLY A 305 24.30 -15.64 11.76
C GLY A 305 25.27 -14.79 10.96
N VAL A 306 26.34 -14.36 11.62
CA VAL A 306 27.34 -13.39 11.16
C VAL A 306 28.16 -13.91 9.97
N GLU A 307 27.56 -13.94 8.79
CA GLU A 307 28.26 -13.99 7.49
C GLU A 307 27.75 -12.84 6.60
N GLU A 308 27.94 -11.61 7.08
CA GLU A 308 27.55 -10.36 6.40
C GLU A 308 28.17 -10.23 4.99
N GLU A 309 29.29 -10.91 4.75
CA GLU A 309 29.99 -10.95 3.45
C GLU A 309 29.10 -11.52 2.32
N ARG A 310 28.18 -12.44 2.63
CA ARG A 310 27.30 -13.06 1.62
C ARG A 310 26.02 -12.27 1.36
N LEU A 311 25.63 -11.35 2.25
CA LEU A 311 24.37 -10.63 2.17
C LEU A 311 24.29 -9.78 0.91
N PHE A 312 25.33 -9.00 0.60
CA PHE A 312 25.33 -8.13 -0.58
C PHE A 312 25.30 -8.91 -1.90
N GLY A 313 25.95 -10.08 -1.96
CA GLY A 313 25.87 -10.98 -3.12
C GLY A 313 24.46 -11.55 -3.31
N LEU A 314 23.81 -11.98 -2.22
CA LEU A 314 22.43 -12.47 -2.26
C LEU A 314 21.44 -11.36 -2.66
N VAL A 315 21.58 -10.15 -2.09
CA VAL A 315 20.73 -9.00 -2.43
C VAL A 315 20.87 -8.62 -3.91
N ALA A 316 22.08 -8.67 -4.47
CA ALA A 316 22.29 -8.41 -5.90
C ALA A 316 21.61 -9.47 -6.79
N HIS A 317 21.60 -10.74 -6.37
CA HIS A 317 20.90 -11.79 -7.10
C HIS A 317 19.37 -11.62 -7.01
N VAL A 318 18.85 -11.35 -5.81
CA VAL A 318 17.42 -11.08 -5.60
C VAL A 318 16.98 -9.84 -6.39
N GLU A 319 17.81 -8.81 -6.47
CA GLU A 319 17.54 -7.62 -7.30
C GLU A 319 17.29 -7.99 -8.77
N GLN A 320 18.09 -8.90 -9.35
CA GLN A 320 17.90 -9.35 -10.73
C GLN A 320 16.60 -10.15 -10.92
N LEU A 321 16.24 -10.98 -9.94
CA LEU A 321 14.98 -11.73 -9.97
C LEU A 321 13.79 -10.78 -9.89
N LEU A 322 13.79 -9.85 -8.94
CA LEU A 322 12.72 -8.88 -8.72
C LEU A 322 12.53 -7.92 -9.89
N GLN A 323 13.60 -7.59 -10.62
CA GLN A 323 13.51 -6.76 -11.81
C GLN A 323 12.72 -7.42 -12.93
N ARG A 324 12.81 -8.74 -13.07
CA ARG A 324 12.08 -9.52 -14.08
C ARG A 324 10.58 -9.57 -13.79
N ASP A 325 10.20 -9.45 -12.52
CA ASP A 325 8.81 -9.53 -12.09
C ASP A 325 8.03 -8.23 -12.28
N ARG A 326 6.87 -8.34 -12.96
CA ARG A 326 6.00 -7.22 -13.30
C ARG A 326 5.54 -6.41 -12.08
N LEU A 327 5.19 -7.11 -10.98
CA LEU A 327 4.69 -6.47 -9.77
C LEU A 327 5.80 -5.81 -8.94
N TRP A 328 7.03 -6.33 -9.03
CA TRP A 328 8.15 -5.88 -8.21
C TRP A 328 9.03 -4.84 -8.91
N ALA A 329 9.07 -4.84 -10.26
CA ALA A 329 9.94 -3.98 -11.04
C ALA A 329 9.89 -2.48 -10.66
N PRO A 330 8.72 -1.86 -10.39
CA PRO A 330 8.68 -0.46 -9.93
C PRO A 330 9.31 -0.26 -8.54
N HIS A 331 9.29 -1.28 -7.70
CA HIS A 331 9.62 -1.21 -6.26
C HIS A 331 11.00 -1.78 -5.92
N VAL A 332 11.76 -2.32 -6.88
CA VAL A 332 13.06 -2.98 -6.62
C VAL A 332 14.05 -2.04 -5.93
N ARG A 333 14.15 -0.79 -6.39
CA ARG A 333 15.06 0.20 -5.77
C ARG A 333 14.72 0.47 -4.32
N PHE A 334 13.42 0.46 -3.99
CA PHE A 334 12.95 0.59 -2.62
C PHE A 334 13.35 -0.64 -1.81
N TYR A 335 13.09 -1.84 -2.33
CA TYR A 335 13.43 -3.12 -1.68
C TYR A 335 14.92 -3.19 -1.31
N VAL A 336 15.82 -2.95 -2.27
CA VAL A 336 17.28 -2.99 -2.06
C VAL A 336 17.71 -1.96 -1.01
N ARG A 337 17.14 -0.75 -1.05
CA ARG A 337 17.47 0.30 -0.09
C ARG A 337 17.07 -0.07 1.33
N GLU A 338 15.86 -0.60 1.53
CA GLU A 338 15.39 -1.03 2.85
C GLU A 338 16.20 -2.20 3.39
N MET A 339 16.54 -3.18 2.54
CA MET A 339 17.42 -4.29 2.91
C MET A 339 18.80 -3.82 3.41
N ARG A 340 19.39 -2.82 2.75
CA ARG A 340 20.67 -2.23 3.20
C ARG A 340 20.54 -1.54 4.56
N ILE A 341 19.46 -0.79 4.78
CA ILE A 341 19.23 -0.10 6.06
C ILE A 341 19.07 -1.11 7.19
N LEU A 342 18.33 -2.20 6.97
CA LEU A 342 18.16 -3.27 7.97
C LEU A 342 19.50 -3.93 8.31
N ALA A 343 20.31 -4.25 7.31
CA ALA A 343 21.65 -4.82 7.51
C ALA A 343 22.56 -3.90 8.34
N TYR A 344 22.60 -2.61 8.00
CA TYR A 344 23.39 -1.64 8.75
C TYR A 344 22.86 -1.41 10.15
N SER A 345 21.54 -1.29 10.31
CA SER A 345 20.91 -1.14 11.61
C SER A 345 21.23 -2.31 12.52
N GLN A 346 21.25 -3.53 11.98
CA GLN A 346 21.57 -4.73 12.75
C GLN A 346 23.00 -4.72 13.27
N LEU A 347 23.99 -4.44 12.42
CA LEU A 347 25.38 -4.38 12.86
C LEU A 347 25.54 -3.26 13.92
N LEU A 348 24.99 -2.08 13.65
CA LEU A 348 25.08 -0.91 14.54
C LEU A 348 24.33 -1.09 15.87
N GLU A 349 23.29 -1.94 15.95
CA GLU A 349 22.55 -2.15 17.20
C GLU A 349 23.40 -2.86 18.28
N SER A 350 24.27 -3.77 17.84
CA SER A 350 25.14 -4.55 18.72
C SER A 350 26.35 -3.78 19.28
N TYR A 351 26.80 -2.72 18.59
CA TYR A 351 27.99 -1.96 18.95
C TYR A 351 27.69 -0.49 19.28
N ARG A 352 28.34 0.05 20.30
CA ARG A 352 28.27 1.49 20.62
C ARG A 352 29.15 2.33 19.67
N SER A 353 30.30 1.79 19.31
CA SER A 353 31.28 2.42 18.42
C SER A 353 31.94 1.34 17.57
N LEU A 354 32.17 1.64 16.30
CA LEU A 354 32.69 0.68 15.33
C LEU A 354 33.66 1.37 14.35
N THR A 355 34.76 0.73 13.97
CA THR A 355 35.67 1.30 12.96
C THR A 355 35.12 1.09 11.56
N LEU A 356 35.29 2.09 10.68
CA LEU A 356 34.86 2.01 9.27
C LEU A 356 35.54 0.85 8.53
N GLN A 357 36.78 0.53 8.88
CA GLN A 357 37.53 -0.58 8.28
C GLN A 357 36.94 -1.94 8.65
N TYR A 358 36.52 -2.13 9.91
CA TYR A 358 35.87 -3.36 10.33
C TYR A 358 34.54 -3.55 9.59
N MET A 359 33.73 -2.48 9.49
CA MET A 359 32.48 -2.49 8.74
C MET A 359 32.70 -2.83 7.26
N ALA A 360 33.73 -2.24 6.64
CA ALA A 360 34.10 -2.51 5.24
C ALA A 360 34.48 -3.97 5.00
N ASN A 361 35.23 -4.56 5.92
CA ASN A 361 35.64 -5.96 5.80
C ASN A 361 34.46 -6.91 6.06
N ALA A 362 33.63 -6.65 7.07
CA ALA A 362 32.46 -7.48 7.39
C ALA A 362 31.47 -7.60 6.22
N PHE A 363 31.31 -6.51 5.45
CA PHE A 363 30.45 -6.48 4.28
C PHE A 363 31.16 -6.76 2.95
N GLY A 364 32.49 -6.90 2.95
CA GLY A 364 33.29 -7.11 1.73
C GLY A 364 33.33 -5.92 0.75
N VAL A 365 33.11 -4.69 1.23
CA VAL A 365 33.05 -3.46 0.42
C VAL A 365 34.22 -2.51 0.71
N THR A 366 34.33 -1.44 -0.07
CA THR A 366 35.35 -0.39 0.16
C THR A 366 34.90 0.60 1.23
N VAL A 367 35.86 1.16 1.98
CA VAL A 367 35.58 2.17 3.02
C VAL A 367 34.88 3.40 2.44
N ALA A 368 35.32 3.86 1.26
CA ALA A 368 34.72 4.99 0.55
C ALA A 368 33.24 4.75 0.19
N PHE A 369 32.88 3.50 -0.14
CA PHE A 369 31.50 3.14 -0.43
C PHE A 369 30.60 3.24 0.82
N ILE A 370 31.08 2.71 1.95
CA ILE A 370 30.34 2.77 3.22
C ILE A 370 30.16 4.22 3.71
N ASP A 371 31.19 5.06 3.59
CA ASP A 371 31.12 6.49 3.94
C ASP A 371 29.99 7.18 3.16
N GLN A 372 29.93 6.98 1.85
CA GLN A 372 28.87 7.54 1.00
C GLN A 372 27.47 7.01 1.32
N GLU A 373 27.34 5.70 1.55
CA GLU A 373 26.03 5.09 1.85
C GLU A 373 25.49 5.52 3.22
N LEU A 374 26.33 5.46 4.26
CA LEU A 374 25.94 5.88 5.60
C LEU A 374 25.61 7.37 5.64
N ALA A 375 26.41 8.24 4.99
CA ALA A 375 26.12 9.67 4.91
C ALA A 375 24.72 9.94 4.33
N ARG A 376 24.33 9.21 3.26
CA ARG A 376 23.00 9.33 2.66
C ARG A 376 21.88 8.91 3.61
N TYR A 377 22.06 7.82 4.36
CA TYR A 377 21.04 7.30 5.28
C TYR A 377 20.92 8.11 6.58
N ILE A 378 22.03 8.67 7.07
CA ILE A 378 22.05 9.58 8.22
C ILE A 378 21.38 10.90 7.83
N ALA A 379 21.69 11.46 6.66
CA ALA A 379 21.03 12.67 6.15
C ALA A 379 19.52 12.47 5.96
N ALA A 380 19.09 11.27 5.55
CA ALA A 380 17.68 10.90 5.48
C ALA A 380 17.02 10.63 6.84
N GLY A 381 17.77 10.65 7.94
CA GLY A 381 17.28 10.36 9.29
C GLY A 381 16.84 8.91 9.52
N ARG A 382 17.24 7.98 8.64
CA ARG A 382 16.85 6.56 8.72
C ARG A 382 17.81 5.72 9.57
N LEU A 383 19.07 6.17 9.71
CA LEU A 383 20.06 5.58 10.61
C LEU A 383 20.47 6.61 11.67
N HIS A 384 20.49 6.19 12.93
CA HIS A 384 20.85 7.04 14.07
C HIS A 384 22.32 6.82 14.47
N CYS A 385 23.23 7.17 13.58
CA CYS A 385 24.66 7.14 13.85
C CYS A 385 25.33 8.45 13.43
N LYS A 386 26.51 8.70 13.98
CA LYS A 386 27.39 9.81 13.65
C LYS A 386 28.70 9.23 13.12
N ILE A 387 29.21 9.80 12.05
CA ILE A 387 30.49 9.38 11.46
C ILE A 387 31.53 10.41 11.86
N ASP A 388 32.60 9.97 12.50
CA ASP A 388 33.84 10.74 12.64
C ASP A 388 34.83 10.28 11.56
N LYS A 389 35.04 11.16 10.57
CA LYS A 389 35.94 10.89 9.44
C LYS A 389 37.41 10.98 9.82
N VAL A 390 37.78 11.75 10.85
CA VAL A 390 39.17 11.87 11.30
C VAL A 390 39.56 10.67 12.13
N GLY A 391 38.66 10.21 13.00
CA GLY A 391 38.85 9.00 13.80
C GLY A 391 38.61 7.68 13.06
N GLU A 392 38.03 7.71 11.85
CA GLU A 392 37.53 6.53 11.12
C GLU A 392 36.56 5.66 11.94
N VAL A 393 35.78 6.28 12.82
CA VAL A 393 34.86 5.60 13.75
C VAL A 393 33.42 6.06 13.51
N VAL A 394 32.51 5.10 13.55
CA VAL A 394 31.06 5.31 13.56
C VAL A 394 30.57 5.16 14.99
N GLU A 395 29.95 6.20 15.53
CA GLU A 395 29.32 6.20 16.85
C GLU A 395 27.80 6.07 16.70
N THR A 396 27.19 5.16 17.46
CA THR A 396 25.74 4.99 17.43
C THR A 396 25.10 5.86 18.48
N ASN A 397 24.11 6.67 18.07
CA ASN A 397 23.31 7.48 18.98
C ASN A 397 21.98 6.77 19.16
N ARG A 398 21.64 6.38 20.40
CA ARG A 398 20.37 5.72 20.69
C ARG A 398 19.34 6.80 21.07
N PRO A 399 18.43 7.22 20.17
CA PRO A 399 17.38 8.16 20.55
C PRO A 399 16.41 7.48 21.51
N ASP A 400 16.00 8.20 22.55
CA ASP A 400 15.00 7.71 23.49
C ASP A 400 13.67 7.41 22.77
N SER A 401 12.99 6.32 23.16
CA SER A 401 11.68 5.91 22.61
C SER A 401 10.66 7.06 22.62
N LYS A 402 10.69 7.92 23.64
CA LYS A 402 9.84 9.12 23.72
C LYS A 402 10.18 10.13 22.62
N ASN A 403 11.46 10.41 22.38
CA ASN A 403 11.90 11.37 21.37
C ASN A 403 11.53 10.89 19.95
N TYR A 404 11.67 9.58 19.70
CA TYR A 404 11.21 8.97 18.45
C TYR A 404 9.69 9.10 18.27
N GLN A 405 8.90 8.80 19.31
CA GLN A 405 7.44 8.99 19.28
C GLN A 405 7.05 10.46 19.05
N TYR A 406 7.73 11.41 19.70
CA TYR A 406 7.50 12.84 19.48
C TYR A 406 7.80 13.25 18.04
N GLN A 407 8.94 12.85 17.48
CA GLN A 407 9.29 13.16 16.09
C GLN A 407 8.29 12.57 15.08
N VAL A 408 7.92 11.30 15.24
CA VAL A 408 6.94 10.64 14.35
C VAL A 408 5.56 11.30 14.46
N ARG A 409 5.09 11.61 15.67
CA ARG A 409 3.73 12.10 15.91
C ARG A 409 3.55 13.58 15.56
N LEU A 410 4.53 14.43 15.85
CA LEU A 410 4.46 15.86 15.54
C LEU A 410 4.86 16.15 14.10
N ILE A 411 5.96 15.59 13.60
CA ILE A 411 6.52 16.05 12.31
C ILE A 411 5.86 15.33 11.14
N CYS A 412 5.75 14.00 11.21
CA CYS A 412 5.29 13.19 10.07
C CYS A 412 3.76 13.14 9.95
N LEU A 413 3.01 13.17 11.06
CA LEU A 413 1.54 13.11 11.03
C LEU A 413 0.87 14.50 11.01
N ALA A 414 1.44 15.51 11.69
CA ALA A 414 0.82 16.83 11.70
C ALA A 414 1.06 17.61 10.39
N SER A 415 2.22 17.44 9.74
CA SER A 415 2.53 18.19 8.51
C SER A 415 1.60 17.87 7.32
N PRO A 416 1.28 16.60 6.99
CA PRO A 416 0.34 16.30 5.91
C PRO A 416 -1.09 16.70 6.25
N CYS A 417 -1.54 16.45 7.49
CA CYS A 417 -2.88 16.82 7.95
C CYS A 417 -3.09 18.34 7.93
N THR A 418 -2.11 19.13 8.37
CA THR A 418 -2.17 20.60 8.29
C THR A 418 -2.12 21.10 6.84
N LEU A 419 -1.38 20.43 5.95
CA LEU A 419 -1.34 20.75 4.52
C LEU A 419 -2.67 20.41 3.82
N GLU A 420 -3.29 19.29 4.15
CA GLU A 420 -4.63 18.94 3.64
C GLU A 420 -5.70 19.87 4.19
N LEU A 421 -5.71 20.15 5.48
CA LEU A 421 -6.60 21.16 6.09
C LEU A 421 -6.42 22.52 5.40
N ALA A 422 -5.18 22.95 5.13
CA ALA A 422 -4.92 24.17 4.38
C ALA A 422 -5.44 24.10 2.93
N ARG A 423 -5.35 22.95 2.25
CA ARG A 423 -5.97 22.74 0.93
C ARG A 423 -7.50 22.81 0.98
N TYR A 424 -8.14 22.23 1.99
CA TYR A 424 -9.60 22.30 2.17
C TYR A 424 -10.09 23.72 2.51
N ILE A 425 -9.30 24.48 3.27
CA ILE A 425 -9.55 25.90 3.56
C ILE A 425 -9.37 26.75 2.30
N ALA A 426 -8.29 26.52 1.53
CA ALA A 426 -8.06 27.22 0.26
C ALA A 426 -9.12 26.89 -0.81
N ALA A 427 -9.65 25.66 -0.80
CA ALA A 427 -10.77 25.24 -1.64
C ALA A 427 -12.14 25.76 -1.15
N GLY A 428 -12.19 26.54 -0.07
CA GLY A 428 -13.39 27.18 0.45
C GLY A 428 -14.41 26.23 1.10
N ARG A 429 -14.05 24.96 1.32
CA ARG A 429 -14.93 23.97 1.97
C ARG A 429 -14.92 24.08 3.50
N LEU A 430 -13.92 24.75 4.07
CA LEU A 430 -13.78 25.01 5.51
C LEU A 430 -13.44 26.49 5.75
N HIS A 431 -14.30 27.21 6.47
CA HIS A 431 -14.05 28.60 6.89
C HIS A 431 -13.35 28.62 8.25
N CYS A 432 -12.08 28.23 8.26
CA CYS A 432 -11.24 28.23 9.46
C CYS A 432 -9.97 29.03 9.19
N LYS A 433 -9.46 29.77 10.19
CA LYS A 433 -8.10 30.32 10.15
C LYS A 433 -7.17 29.39 10.93
N ILE A 434 -6.03 29.04 10.33
CA ILE A 434 -4.98 28.26 10.99
C ILE A 434 -3.86 29.23 11.36
N ASP A 435 -3.69 29.49 12.65
CA ASP A 435 -2.53 30.24 13.15
C ASP A 435 -1.37 29.27 13.38
N LYS A 436 -0.36 29.34 12.49
CA LYS A 436 0.81 28.45 12.51
C LYS A 436 1.69 28.57 13.76
N VAL A 437 1.56 29.66 14.52
CA VAL A 437 2.40 29.93 15.70
C VAL A 437 1.76 29.42 17.00
N GLY A 438 0.43 29.27 17.04
CA GLY A 438 -0.32 28.92 18.26
C GLY A 438 -0.91 27.51 18.29
N GLU A 439 -0.83 26.73 17.20
CA GLU A 439 -1.48 25.41 17.07
C GLU A 439 -3.01 25.43 17.33
N VAL A 440 -3.69 26.56 17.09
CA VAL A 440 -5.15 26.68 17.27
C VAL A 440 -5.83 26.81 15.91
N VAL A 441 -6.88 26.00 15.68
CA VAL A 441 -7.78 26.12 14.53
C VAL A 441 -9.00 26.92 14.97
N GLU A 442 -9.08 28.19 14.57
CA GLU A 442 -10.23 29.02 14.85
C GLU A 442 -11.28 28.84 13.74
N THR A 443 -12.40 28.20 14.08
CA THR A 443 -13.56 28.13 13.18
C THR A 443 -14.27 29.48 13.17
N ASN A 444 -14.34 30.14 12.01
CA ASN A 444 -15.21 31.30 11.85
C ASN A 444 -16.64 30.80 11.67
N ARG A 445 -17.29 30.45 12.79
CA ARG A 445 -18.74 30.22 12.82
C ARG A 445 -19.40 31.61 12.74
N PRO A 446 -20.24 31.92 11.75
CA PRO A 446 -21.00 33.16 11.76
C PRO A 446 -22.07 33.05 12.87
N ASP A 447 -21.73 33.55 14.06
CA ASP A 447 -22.62 33.54 15.23
C ASP A 447 -23.78 34.53 15.03
N SER A 448 -24.87 34.05 14.43
CA SER A 448 -26.12 34.81 14.23
C SER A 448 -26.89 35.14 15.52
N LYS A 449 -26.38 34.76 16.70
CA LYS A 449 -27.08 34.94 18.00
C LYS A 449 -26.61 36.12 18.87
N ASN A 450 -25.50 36.81 18.57
CA ASN A 450 -24.93 37.83 19.47
C ASN A 450 -25.18 39.31 19.13
N TYR A 451 -25.86 39.62 18.01
CA TYR A 451 -26.01 41.03 17.59
C TYR A 451 -26.90 41.91 18.48
N GLN A 452 -27.68 41.33 19.41
CA GLN A 452 -28.63 42.11 20.24
C GLN A 452 -28.09 42.49 21.64
N TYR A 453 -27.04 41.85 22.17
CA TYR A 453 -26.54 42.10 23.54
C TYR A 453 -25.18 42.81 23.59
N GLN A 454 -24.50 42.94 22.45
CA GLN A 454 -23.17 43.56 22.35
C GLN A 454 -23.11 45.02 22.84
N PRO A 455 -24.09 45.90 22.55
CA PRO A 455 -24.00 47.32 22.93
C PRO A 455 -24.17 47.53 24.45
N PHE A 456 -25.15 46.86 25.05
CA PHE A 456 -25.45 46.99 26.48
C PHE A 456 -24.32 46.44 27.36
N LYS A 457 -23.89 45.19 27.10
CA LYS A 457 -22.76 44.60 27.82
C LYS A 457 -21.45 45.35 27.56
N GLY A 458 -21.28 45.90 26.35
CA GLY A 458 -20.15 46.75 25.99
C GLY A 458 -20.06 48.01 26.84
N ARG A 459 -21.18 48.72 27.06
CA ARG A 459 -21.20 49.95 27.88
C ARG A 459 -21.04 49.70 29.37
N VAL A 460 -21.65 48.65 29.92
CA VAL A 460 -21.42 48.27 31.32
C VAL A 460 -19.93 47.90 31.53
N ARG A 461 -19.31 47.27 30.54
CA ARG A 461 -17.88 46.95 30.56
C ARG A 461 -16.99 48.18 30.47
N LEU A 462 -17.36 49.19 29.68
CA LEU A 462 -16.68 50.49 29.63
C LEU A 462 -16.73 51.21 30.99
N GLY A 463 -17.90 51.29 31.62
CA GLY A 463 -18.04 51.89 32.95
C GLY A 463 -17.20 51.17 34.01
N TYR A 464 -17.10 49.85 33.93
CA TYR A 464 -16.20 49.07 34.78
C TYR A 464 -14.72 49.35 34.48
N GLN A 465 -14.32 49.52 33.22
CA GLN A 465 -12.94 49.84 32.83
C GLN A 465 -12.51 51.23 33.29
N GLU A 466 -13.37 52.23 33.13
CA GLU A 466 -13.15 53.59 33.64
C GLU A 466 -13.01 53.57 35.16
N TRP A 467 -13.87 52.84 35.85
CA TRP A 467 -13.77 52.68 37.30
C TRP A 467 -12.48 51.99 37.72
N MET A 468 -12.08 50.92 37.04
CA MET A 468 -10.81 50.22 37.30
C MET A 468 -9.58 51.10 37.06
N SER A 469 -9.69 52.12 36.21
CA SER A 469 -8.62 53.11 35.96
C SER A 469 -8.53 54.22 37.02
N GLY A 470 -9.54 54.36 37.88
CA GLY A 470 -9.56 55.32 38.98
C GLY A 470 -8.91 54.81 40.27
N ASP A 471 -8.66 55.73 41.21
CA ASP A 471 -8.09 55.41 42.53
C ASP A 471 -9.14 54.77 43.45
N ASN A 472 -9.20 53.45 43.42
CA ASN A 472 -10.16 52.66 44.19
C ASN A 472 -9.63 52.21 45.56
N PRO A 473 -10.50 52.16 46.59
CA PRO A 473 -10.12 51.70 47.92
C PRO A 473 -9.66 50.23 47.86
N LYS A 474 -8.48 49.96 48.43
CA LYS A 474 -7.90 48.61 48.52
C LYS A 474 -8.27 47.96 49.85
N THR A 475 -8.41 46.65 49.89
CA THR A 475 -8.49 45.88 51.14
C THR A 475 -7.17 46.00 51.90
N PRO A 476 -7.14 45.70 53.21
CA PRO A 476 -5.89 45.64 53.99
C PRO A 476 -4.83 44.69 53.40
N THR A 477 -5.26 43.73 52.57
CA THR A 477 -4.41 42.78 51.82
C THR A 477 -3.96 43.29 50.45
N GLY A 478 -4.18 44.57 50.13
CA GLY A 478 -3.69 45.24 48.93
C GLY A 478 -4.49 44.98 47.64
N ARG A 479 -5.62 44.26 47.70
CA ARG A 479 -6.47 44.00 46.53
C ARG A 479 -7.52 45.09 46.37
N ILE A 480 -7.85 45.48 45.14
CA ILE A 480 -8.92 46.46 44.86
C ILE A 480 -10.25 45.88 45.37
N GLN A 481 -10.98 46.65 46.17
CA GLN A 481 -12.31 46.23 46.66
C GLN A 481 -13.31 46.14 45.51
N ARG A 482 -14.41 45.39 45.68
CA ARG A 482 -15.45 45.33 44.64
C ARG A 482 -16.16 46.71 44.53
N PRO A 483 -16.59 47.13 43.33
CA PRO A 483 -17.34 48.36 43.17
C PRO A 483 -18.62 48.32 44.00
N PRO A 484 -18.99 49.42 44.69
CA PRO A 484 -20.21 49.44 45.49
C PRO A 484 -21.44 49.28 44.58
N LEU A 485 -22.47 48.62 45.10
CA LEU A 485 -23.64 48.22 44.32
C LEU A 485 -24.33 49.42 43.64
N ALA A 486 -24.32 50.59 44.29
CA ALA A 486 -24.87 51.83 43.74
C ALA A 486 -24.20 52.26 42.43
N THR A 487 -22.87 52.13 42.34
CA THR A 487 -22.10 52.48 41.14
C THR A 487 -22.36 51.51 40.00
N VAL A 488 -22.48 50.22 40.31
CA VAL A 488 -22.83 49.18 39.32
C VAL A 488 -24.25 49.39 38.78
N CYS A 489 -25.23 49.69 39.65
CA CYS A 489 -26.58 50.05 39.24
C CYS A 489 -26.61 51.30 38.36
N GLY A 490 -25.75 52.29 38.65
CA GLY A 490 -25.57 53.48 37.81
C GLY A 490 -25.09 53.14 36.39
N TRP A 491 -24.13 52.23 36.24
CA TRP A 491 -23.67 51.78 34.92
C TRP A 491 -24.76 51.02 34.16
N VAL A 492 -25.57 50.22 34.86
CA VAL A 492 -26.69 49.49 34.27
C VAL A 492 -27.77 50.44 33.78
N LEU A 493 -28.11 51.48 34.55
CA LEU A 493 -29.06 52.52 34.14
C LEU A 493 -28.54 53.33 32.93
N SER A 494 -27.30 53.82 33.00
CA SER A 494 -26.68 54.56 31.90
C SER A 494 -26.57 53.71 30.61
N ALA A 495 -26.25 52.43 30.76
CA ALA A 495 -26.24 51.50 29.63
C ALA A 495 -27.66 51.25 29.07
N GLY A 496 -28.69 51.25 29.92
CA GLY A 496 -30.10 51.14 29.54
C GLY A 496 -30.61 52.36 28.76
N ASP A 497 -30.38 53.57 29.29
CA ASP A 497 -30.85 54.83 28.70
C ASP A 497 -30.20 55.14 27.35
N SER A 498 -28.99 54.64 27.14
CA SER A 498 -28.26 54.84 25.90
C SER A 498 -28.65 53.93 24.73
N LEU A 499 -29.56 52.97 24.97
CA LEU A 499 -30.04 52.08 23.92
C LEU A 499 -31.13 52.78 23.08
N PRO A 500 -31.05 52.74 21.75
CA PRO A 500 -32.07 53.37 20.92
C PRO A 500 -33.40 52.60 20.99
N ASP A 501 -34.51 53.33 21.11
CA ASP A 501 -35.87 52.80 21.32
C ASP A 501 -36.30 51.71 20.33
N PHE A 502 -35.85 51.78 19.08
CA PHE A 502 -36.19 50.78 18.07
C PHE A 502 -35.60 49.40 18.42
N MET A 503 -34.43 49.36 19.06
CA MET A 503 -33.74 48.13 19.47
C MET A 503 -34.45 47.49 20.66
N VAL A 504 -34.89 48.33 21.61
CA VAL A 504 -35.70 47.92 22.76
C VAL A 504 -37.04 47.33 22.30
N LYS A 505 -37.77 48.04 21.41
CA LYS A 505 -39.01 47.54 20.79
C LYS A 505 -38.82 46.21 20.05
N LYS A 506 -37.69 46.04 19.35
CA LYS A 506 -37.36 44.79 18.64
C LYS A 506 -37.05 43.64 19.59
N ALA A 507 -36.41 43.91 20.73
CA ALA A 507 -36.14 42.90 21.76
C ALA A 507 -37.45 42.43 22.41
N PHE A 508 -38.34 43.34 22.80
CA PHE A 508 -39.65 42.99 23.38
C PHE A 508 -40.54 42.21 22.40
N LYS A 509 -40.57 42.60 21.11
CA LYS A 509 -41.24 41.82 20.05
C LYS A 509 -40.69 40.40 19.91
N LYS A 510 -39.37 40.22 20.03
CA LYS A 510 -38.72 38.90 19.95
C LYS A 510 -39.01 38.04 21.18
N CYS A 511 -39.20 38.66 22.35
CA CYS A 511 -39.63 38.00 23.57
C CYS A 511 -41.15 37.81 23.67
N ARG A 512 -41.92 38.19 22.64
CA ARG A 512 -43.40 38.12 22.61
C ARG A 512 -44.10 38.84 23.78
N ILE A 513 -43.49 39.91 24.28
CA ILE A 513 -44.10 40.76 25.31
C ILE A 513 -44.62 42.00 24.59
N SER A 514 -45.93 42.06 24.39
CA SER A 514 -46.63 43.21 23.80
C SER A 514 -47.86 43.54 24.65
N ASN A 515 -48.16 44.83 24.84
CA ASN A 515 -49.36 45.29 25.55
C ASN A 515 -50.58 45.43 24.62
N SER A 516 -50.44 45.07 23.34
CA SER A 516 -51.56 45.00 22.39
C SER A 516 -52.18 43.61 22.45
N LEU A 517 -53.50 43.55 22.69
CA LEU A 517 -54.30 42.32 22.84
C LEU A 517 -54.52 41.53 21.54
N ASP A 518 -53.65 41.67 20.53
CA ASP A 518 -53.76 40.94 19.27
C ASP A 518 -52.47 40.18 18.98
N GLY A 519 -52.40 38.95 19.51
CA GLY A 519 -51.54 37.85 19.04
C GLY A 519 -50.05 37.94 19.33
#